data_AF-A0A2G9S4B6-F1
#
_entry.id   AF-A0A2G9S4B6-F1
#
_cell.length_a   1.000
_cell.length_b   1.000
_cell.length_c   1.000
_cell.angle_alpha   90.00
_cell.angle_beta   90.00
_cell.angle_gamma   90.00
#
_symmetry.space_group_name_H-M   'P 1'
#
loop_
_entity.id
_entity.type
_entity.pdbx_description
1 polymer ?
#
loop_
_entity_poly.entity_id
_entity_poly.type
_entity_poly.pdbx_seq_one_letter_code
_entity_poly.pdbx_strand_id
1 'polypeptide(L)'
;ILVYKAHKIIQSCQEAFILRLYRQKNKQGFIKAFTDNPIAFQTGFCQVERVMRNLFLKKLYLWPRFHVSVNSFLEKHKPEVVELHVSMTPAMLAIQASILDIMNACLMELKRYNPALEVEDLSLENAIGRAFDKIIRHFLDPLWHQLGAKTKSLVQDLKILRTLLQYLAQYDCVTFLNLLESLRASEKAFGQNSGTVC
;
A
#
# COMPACT_ATOMS: atom_id res chain seq x y z
N ILE A 1 16.16 16.16 -21.65
CA ILE A 1 15.18 16.14 -20.54
C ILE A 1 15.58 15.09 -19.52
N LEU A 2 15.54 15.44 -18.23
CA LEU A 2 15.72 14.50 -17.12
C LEU A 2 14.35 14.33 -16.44
N VAL A 3 13.90 13.08 -16.29
CA VAL A 3 12.63 12.75 -15.65
C VAL A 3 12.91 12.07 -14.32
N TYR A 4 12.31 12.57 -13.24
CA TYR A 4 12.38 11.97 -11.91
C TYR A 4 11.07 11.24 -11.58
N LYS A 5 11.11 10.23 -10.70
CA LYS A 5 9.96 9.37 -10.35
C LYS A 5 9.25 8.79 -11.59
N ALA A 6 10.04 8.22 -12.50
CA ALA A 6 9.56 7.73 -13.80
C ALA A 6 8.41 6.70 -13.72
N HIS A 7 8.27 5.98 -12.60
CA HIS A 7 7.14 5.06 -12.35
C HIS A 7 5.76 5.75 -12.40
N LYS A 8 5.69 7.08 -12.21
CA LYS A 8 4.42 7.82 -12.25
C LYS A 8 3.96 8.21 -13.66
N ILE A 9 4.79 8.04 -14.70
CA ILE A 9 4.51 8.58 -16.04
C ILE A 9 3.19 8.05 -16.65
N ILE A 10 2.76 6.85 -16.26
CA ILE A 10 1.51 6.26 -16.77
C ILE A 10 0.28 6.90 -16.14
N GLN A 11 0.36 7.23 -14.85
CA GLN A 11 -0.72 7.91 -14.13
C GLN A 11 -0.72 9.41 -14.41
N SER A 12 0.45 9.97 -14.73
CA SER A 12 0.63 11.40 -14.91
C SER A 12 0.51 11.80 -16.38
N CYS A 13 -0.66 12.31 -16.75
CA CYS A 13 -0.95 12.72 -18.13
C CYS A 13 -0.07 13.91 -18.60
N GLN A 14 0.35 14.78 -17.69
CA GLN A 14 1.06 16.01 -18.02
C GLN A 14 2.49 15.75 -18.51
N GLU A 15 3.26 14.94 -17.78
CA GLU A 15 4.64 14.62 -18.12
C GLU A 15 4.72 13.80 -19.41
N ALA A 16 3.81 12.84 -19.59
CA ALA A 16 3.69 12.10 -20.85
C ALA A 16 3.41 13.05 -22.02
N PHE A 17 2.55 14.07 -21.83
CA PHE A 17 2.25 15.07 -22.84
C PHE A 17 3.46 15.98 -23.16
N ILE A 18 4.16 16.47 -22.14
CA ILE A 18 5.39 17.28 -22.30
C ILE A 18 6.44 16.51 -23.10
N LEU A 19 6.65 15.23 -22.80
CA LEU A 19 7.62 14.39 -23.52
C LEU A 19 7.22 14.15 -24.97
N ARG A 20 5.92 13.97 -25.26
CA ARG A 20 5.40 13.85 -26.64
C ARG A 20 5.64 15.14 -27.43
N LEU A 21 5.31 16.31 -26.87
CA LEU A 21 5.57 17.60 -27.51
C LEU A 21 7.06 17.83 -27.76
N TYR A 22 7.91 17.51 -26.78
CA TYR A 22 9.35 17.58 -26.93
C TYR A 22 9.85 16.72 -28.10
N ARG A 23 9.34 15.49 -28.24
CA ARG A 23 9.75 14.59 -29.33
C ARG A 23 9.23 14.96 -30.70
N GLN A 24 8.09 15.65 -30.78
CA GLN A 24 7.60 16.19 -32.04
C GLN A 24 8.55 17.26 -32.61
N LYS A 25 9.04 18.17 -31.75
CA LYS A 25 9.92 19.26 -32.17
C LYS A 25 11.41 18.90 -32.17
N ASN A 26 11.85 17.96 -31.33
CA ASN A 26 13.27 17.63 -31.15
C ASN A 26 13.55 16.11 -31.25
N LYS A 27 14.14 15.70 -32.38
CA LYS A 27 14.50 14.31 -32.65
C LYS A 27 15.87 13.89 -32.07
N GLN A 28 16.77 14.83 -31.81
CA GLN A 28 18.16 14.51 -31.39
C GLN A 28 18.38 14.62 -29.88
N GLY A 29 17.60 15.44 -29.18
CA GLY A 29 17.81 15.69 -27.76
C GLY A 29 17.66 14.45 -26.89
N PHE A 30 18.44 14.35 -25.82
CA PHE A 30 18.46 13.16 -24.97
C PHE A 30 17.34 13.18 -23.92
N ILE A 31 16.88 11.98 -23.53
CA ILE A 31 15.96 11.78 -22.42
C ILE A 31 16.64 10.78 -21.46
N LYS A 32 16.67 11.08 -20.17
CA LYS A 32 17.03 10.13 -19.11
C LYS A 32 15.95 10.12 -18.06
N ALA A 33 15.63 8.94 -17.55
CA ALA A 33 14.61 8.75 -16.54
C ALA A 33 15.19 8.01 -15.34
N PHE A 34 14.90 8.51 -14.15
CA PHE A 34 15.34 7.94 -12.89
C PHE A 34 14.12 7.57 -12.05
N THR A 35 14.22 6.44 -11.36
CA THR A 35 13.18 5.94 -10.47
C THR A 35 13.83 5.15 -9.34
N ASP A 36 13.29 5.33 -8.14
CA ASP A 36 13.71 4.73 -6.87
C ASP A 36 12.73 3.66 -6.39
N ASN A 37 11.55 3.56 -7.01
CA ASN A 37 10.50 2.61 -6.64
C ASN A 37 10.35 1.50 -7.70
N PRO A 38 11.05 0.36 -7.55
CA PRO A 38 10.92 -0.76 -8.48
C PRO A 38 9.57 -1.50 -8.33
N ILE A 39 8.98 -1.50 -7.13
CA ILE A 39 7.72 -2.21 -6.84
C ILE A 39 6.57 -1.66 -7.68
N ALA A 40 6.56 -0.36 -7.95
CA ALA A 40 5.55 0.27 -8.82
C ALA A 40 5.55 -0.25 -10.27
N PHE A 41 6.62 -0.93 -10.71
CA PHE A 41 6.67 -1.56 -12.02
C PHE A 41 6.20 -3.01 -12.03
N GLN A 42 6.00 -3.61 -10.86
CA GLN A 42 5.50 -4.99 -10.72
C GLN A 42 3.97 -5.05 -10.78
N THR A 43 3.27 -3.93 -10.58
CA THR A 43 1.80 -3.91 -10.50
C THR A 43 1.14 -3.83 -11.89
N GLY A 44 0.45 -4.89 -12.29
CA GLY A 44 -0.33 -4.95 -13.55
C GLY A 44 0.49 -5.36 -14.78
N PHE A 45 -0.17 -5.38 -15.94
CA PHE A 45 0.39 -5.98 -17.16
C PHE A 45 1.40 -5.08 -17.89
N CYS A 46 2.59 -5.62 -18.17
CA CYS A 46 3.66 -5.02 -18.99
C CYS A 46 4.02 -3.56 -18.64
N GLN A 47 4.02 -3.20 -17.35
CA GLN A 47 4.22 -1.81 -16.93
C GLN A 47 5.55 -1.21 -17.37
N VAL A 48 6.65 -1.95 -17.23
CA VAL A 48 7.99 -1.47 -17.62
C VAL A 48 8.01 -1.04 -19.08
N GLU A 49 7.46 -1.88 -19.96
CA GLU A 49 7.39 -1.59 -21.39
C GLU A 49 6.53 -0.35 -21.68
N ARG A 50 5.35 -0.25 -21.04
CA ARG A 50 4.45 0.91 -21.17
C ARG A 50 5.09 2.20 -20.69
N VAL A 51 5.82 2.17 -19.57
CA VAL A 51 6.56 3.33 -19.05
C VAL A 51 7.67 3.71 -20.02
N MET A 52 8.50 2.76 -20.47
CA MET A 52 9.59 3.02 -21.41
C MET A 52 9.10 3.60 -22.73
N ARG A 53 7.96 3.10 -23.25
CA ARG A 53 7.33 3.61 -24.46
C ARG A 53 6.87 5.06 -24.31
N ASN A 54 6.23 5.42 -23.19
CA ASN A 54 5.83 6.80 -22.91
C ASN A 54 7.01 7.75 -22.65
N LEU A 55 8.14 7.22 -22.16
CA LEU A 55 9.38 7.98 -21.97
C LEU A 55 10.26 8.08 -23.22
N PHE A 56 9.92 7.37 -24.30
CA PHE A 56 10.73 7.25 -25.53
C PHE A 56 12.15 6.71 -25.27
N LEU A 57 12.28 5.72 -24.37
CA LEU A 57 13.55 5.09 -24.00
C LEU A 57 13.64 3.67 -24.58
N LYS A 58 14.84 3.30 -25.07
CA LYS A 58 15.11 1.97 -25.64
C LYS A 58 15.91 1.05 -24.71
N LYS A 59 16.68 1.63 -23.78
CA LYS A 59 17.57 0.89 -22.88
C LYS A 59 17.07 1.02 -21.45
N LEU A 60 17.06 -0.10 -20.73
CA LEU A 60 16.77 -0.19 -19.31
C LEU A 60 18.06 -0.59 -18.60
N TYR A 61 18.42 0.14 -17.55
CA TYR A 61 19.56 -0.20 -16.70
C TYR A 61 19.02 -0.51 -15.30
N LEU A 62 19.33 -1.71 -14.81
CA LEU A 62 18.93 -2.16 -13.47
C LEU A 62 20.17 -2.16 -12.57
N TRP A 63 20.09 -1.47 -11.44
CA TRP A 63 21.17 -1.36 -10.46
C TRP A 63 20.67 -1.78 -9.07
N PRO A 64 20.42 -3.09 -8.83
CA PRO A 64 20.00 -3.56 -7.53
C PRO A 64 21.14 -3.50 -6.51
N ARG A 65 20.79 -3.48 -5.21
CA ARG A 65 21.79 -3.44 -4.12
C ARG A 65 22.72 -4.65 -4.09
N PHE A 66 22.26 -5.80 -4.57
CA PHE A 66 23.06 -7.03 -4.67
C PHE A 66 23.94 -7.09 -5.94
N HIS A 67 23.97 -6.04 -6.76
CA HIS A 67 24.86 -5.98 -7.93
C HIS A 67 26.33 -6.09 -7.50
N VAL A 68 27.11 -6.96 -8.14
CA VAL A 68 28.48 -7.34 -7.71
C VAL A 68 29.36 -6.13 -7.42
N SER A 69 29.39 -5.15 -8.33
CA SER A 69 30.19 -3.92 -8.17
C SER A 69 29.69 -3.00 -7.05
N VAL A 70 28.40 -3.01 -6.75
CA VAL A 70 27.80 -2.21 -5.67
C VAL A 70 28.09 -2.88 -4.33
N ASN A 71 27.88 -4.19 -4.24
CA ASN A 71 28.17 -4.94 -3.03
C ASN A 71 29.65 -4.80 -2.67
N SER A 72 30.59 -5.13 -3.58
CA SER A 72 32.03 -5.06 -3.31
C SER A 72 32.53 -3.67 -2.87
N PHE A 73 31.85 -2.60 -3.28
CA PHE A 73 32.14 -1.25 -2.80
C PHE A 73 31.58 -1.02 -1.39
N LEU A 74 30.32 -1.38 -1.14
CA LEU A 74 29.65 -1.21 0.15
C LEU A 74 30.25 -2.10 1.25
N GLU A 75 30.83 -3.25 0.89
CA GLU A 75 31.46 -4.15 1.85
C GLU A 75 32.70 -3.57 2.53
N LYS A 76 33.35 -2.59 1.90
CA LYS A 76 34.59 -1.99 2.44
C LYS A 76 34.36 -1.23 3.75
N HIS A 77 33.17 -0.65 3.94
CA HIS A 77 32.83 0.16 5.10
C HIS A 77 31.41 -0.15 5.55
N LYS A 78 31.19 -1.35 6.10
CA LYS A 78 29.89 -1.75 6.65
C LYS A 78 29.67 -1.09 8.02
N PRO A 79 28.50 -0.49 8.28
CA PRO A 79 28.15 -0.06 9.63
C PRO A 79 27.95 -1.29 10.53
N GLU A 80 28.38 -1.20 11.79
CA GLU A 80 28.08 -2.19 12.80
C GLU A 80 26.62 -2.03 13.24
N VAL A 81 25.86 -3.14 13.24
CA VAL A 81 24.45 -3.16 13.61
C VAL A 81 24.29 -4.07 14.81
N VAL A 82 23.72 -3.53 15.89
CA VAL A 82 23.36 -4.29 17.11
C VAL A 82 21.85 -4.49 17.11
N GLU A 83 21.41 -5.73 16.89
CA GLU A 83 19.99 -6.09 16.86
C GLU A 83 19.47 -6.43 18.25
N LEU A 84 18.61 -5.57 18.79
CA LEU A 84 17.96 -5.79 20.09
C LEU A 84 16.56 -6.36 19.88
N HIS A 85 16.34 -7.58 20.36
CA HIS A 85 15.05 -8.26 20.28
C HIS A 85 14.21 -7.91 21.50
N VAL A 86 13.17 -7.10 21.31
CA VAL A 86 12.21 -6.74 22.34
C VAL A 86 10.88 -7.44 22.03
N SER A 87 10.53 -8.43 22.84
CA SER A 87 9.29 -9.18 22.67
C SER A 87 8.08 -8.40 23.19
N MET A 88 6.94 -8.57 22.54
CA MET A 88 5.66 -8.08 23.06
C MET A 88 5.27 -8.85 24.33
N THR A 89 4.56 -8.19 25.24
CA THR A 89 4.03 -8.84 26.43
C THR A 89 2.93 -9.86 26.05
N PRO A 90 2.66 -10.88 26.89
CA PRO A 90 1.60 -11.85 26.62
C PRO A 90 0.22 -11.21 26.39
N ALA A 91 -0.09 -10.13 27.10
CA ALA A 91 -1.33 -9.37 26.93
C ALA A 91 -1.40 -8.67 25.57
N MET A 92 -0.30 -8.05 25.12
CA MET A 92 -0.22 -7.44 23.78
C MET A 92 -0.37 -8.49 22.68
N LEU A 93 0.22 -9.67 22.84
CA LEU A 93 0.08 -10.77 21.88
C LEU A 93 -1.37 -11.27 21.79
N ALA A 94 -2.06 -11.39 22.92
CA ALA A 94 -3.48 -11.77 22.94
C ALA A 94 -4.34 -10.73 22.18
N ILE A 95 -4.10 -9.43 22.41
CA ILE A 95 -4.78 -8.35 21.70
C ILE A 95 -4.46 -8.41 20.20
N GLN A 96 -3.18 -8.58 19.83
CA GLN A 96 -2.73 -8.66 18.45
C GLN A 96 -3.39 -9.82 17.70
N ALA A 97 -3.40 -11.01 18.29
CA ALA A 97 -4.04 -12.19 17.71
C ALA A 97 -5.53 -11.95 17.47
N SER A 98 -6.22 -11.38 18.46
CA SER A 98 -7.65 -11.07 18.37
C SER A 98 -7.95 -10.08 17.23
N ILE A 99 -7.13 -9.03 17.08
CA ILE A 99 -7.26 -8.07 15.98
C ILE A 99 -7.04 -8.74 14.62
N LEU A 100 -6.01 -9.59 14.50
CA LEU A 100 -5.69 -10.29 13.26
C LEU A 100 -6.79 -11.29 12.85
N ASP A 101 -7.39 -11.99 13.81
CA ASP A 101 -8.51 -12.91 13.56
C ASP A 101 -9.73 -12.16 13.04
N ILE A 102 -10.08 -11.02 13.66
CA ILE A 102 -11.18 -10.15 13.20
C ILE A 102 -10.87 -9.59 11.81
N MET A 103 -9.65 -9.12 11.56
CA MET A 103 -9.23 -8.65 10.24
C MET A 103 -9.38 -9.74 9.18
N ASN A 104 -8.98 -10.97 9.49
CA ASN A 104 -9.11 -12.09 8.57
C ASN A 104 -10.58 -12.41 8.27
N ALA A 105 -11.45 -12.39 9.28
CA ALA A 105 -12.89 -12.55 9.10
C ALA A 105 -13.48 -11.45 8.19
N CYS A 106 -13.13 -10.18 8.41
CA CYS A 106 -13.55 -9.06 7.57
C CYS A 106 -13.07 -9.22 6.11
N LEU A 107 -11.83 -9.68 5.90
CA LEU A 107 -11.30 -9.95 4.57
C LEU A 107 -12.06 -11.08 3.86
N MET A 108 -12.38 -12.16 4.56
CA MET A 108 -13.16 -13.27 3.99
C MET A 108 -14.57 -12.84 3.62
N GLU A 109 -15.21 -12.03 4.46
CA GLU A 109 -16.53 -11.47 4.16
C GLU A 109 -16.47 -10.50 2.96
N LEU A 110 -15.44 -9.65 2.89
CA LEU A 110 -15.21 -8.74 1.76
C LEU A 110 -15.03 -9.49 0.43
N LYS A 111 -14.24 -10.58 0.45
CA LYS A 111 -14.04 -11.47 -0.71
C LYS A 111 -15.34 -12.10 -1.17
N ARG A 112 -16.18 -12.56 -0.24
CA ARG A 112 -17.46 -13.21 -0.55
C ARG A 112 -18.41 -12.28 -1.31
N TYR A 113 -18.46 -11.00 -0.95
CA TYR A 113 -19.33 -10.02 -1.62
C TYR A 113 -18.77 -9.50 -2.95
N ASN A 114 -17.47 -9.67 -3.21
CA ASN A 114 -16.79 -9.09 -4.36
C ASN A 114 -15.88 -10.13 -5.04
N PRO A 115 -16.46 -11.14 -5.70
CA PRO A 115 -15.69 -12.22 -6.33
C PRO A 115 -14.80 -11.74 -7.50
N ALA A 116 -15.04 -10.51 -8.01
CA ALA A 116 -14.21 -9.88 -9.02
C ALA A 116 -12.87 -9.35 -8.49
N LEU A 117 -12.68 -9.27 -7.17
CA LEU A 117 -11.39 -8.93 -6.57
C LEU A 117 -10.48 -10.16 -6.64
N GLU A 118 -9.36 -10.05 -7.37
CA GLU A 118 -8.38 -11.14 -7.47
C GLU A 118 -7.87 -11.53 -6.06
N VAL A 119 -7.90 -12.84 -5.79
CA VAL A 119 -7.77 -13.41 -4.44
C VAL A 119 -6.37 -13.17 -3.83
N GLU A 120 -5.36 -13.01 -4.68
CA GLU A 120 -3.95 -12.89 -4.30
C GLU A 120 -3.62 -11.53 -3.65
N ASP A 121 -4.28 -10.45 -4.09
CA ASP A 121 -4.02 -9.10 -3.55
C ASP A 121 -4.68 -8.87 -2.18
N LEU A 122 -5.72 -9.63 -1.85
CA LEU A 122 -6.49 -9.55 -0.60
C LEU A 122 -6.02 -10.59 0.44
N SER A 123 -4.72 -10.70 0.68
CA SER A 123 -4.17 -11.54 1.75
C SER A 123 -4.06 -10.77 3.08
N LEU A 124 -4.01 -11.50 4.20
CA LEU A 124 -3.78 -10.88 5.52
C LEU A 124 -2.42 -10.18 5.58
N GLU A 125 -1.40 -10.75 4.94
CA GLU A 125 -0.05 -10.18 4.84
C GLU A 125 -0.08 -8.81 4.13
N ASN A 126 -0.78 -8.73 2.99
CA ASN A 126 -0.97 -7.48 2.27
C ASN A 126 -1.78 -6.47 3.09
N ALA A 127 -2.79 -6.94 3.84
CA ALA A 127 -3.61 -6.10 4.70
C ALA A 127 -2.82 -5.45 5.83
N ILE A 128 -1.80 -6.10 6.38
CA ILE A 128 -0.91 -5.49 7.38
C ILE A 128 0.00 -4.43 6.73
N GLY A 129 0.36 -4.62 5.46
CA GLY A 129 1.23 -3.72 4.70
C GLY A 129 0.67 -2.31 4.51
N ARG A 130 1.56 -1.31 4.40
CA ARG A 130 1.17 0.11 4.18
C ARG A 130 0.50 0.36 2.83
N ALA A 131 0.70 -0.53 1.86
CA ALA A 131 0.18 -0.38 0.50
C ALA A 131 -1.29 -0.80 0.36
N PHE A 132 -1.87 -1.49 1.36
CA PHE A 132 -3.21 -2.07 1.28
C PHE A 132 -4.30 -1.07 0.89
N ASP A 133 -4.30 0.13 1.47
CA ASP A 133 -5.32 1.15 1.15
C ASP A 133 -5.30 1.53 -0.33
N LYS A 134 -4.11 1.52 -0.96
CA LYS A 134 -3.98 1.83 -2.39
C LYS A 134 -4.51 0.70 -3.25
N ILE A 135 -4.27 -0.54 -2.84
CA ILE A 135 -4.79 -1.74 -3.52
C ILE A 135 -6.32 -1.71 -3.46
N ILE A 136 -6.90 -1.53 -2.27
CA ILE A 136 -8.35 -1.46 -2.07
C ILE A 136 -8.97 -0.34 -2.92
N ARG A 137 -8.41 0.87 -2.88
CA ARG A 137 -8.90 1.98 -3.72
C ARG A 137 -8.79 1.70 -5.21
N HIS A 138 -7.68 1.11 -5.67
CA HIS A 138 -7.49 0.81 -7.08
C HIS A 138 -8.61 -0.07 -7.64
N PHE A 139 -9.05 -1.07 -6.87
CA PHE A 139 -10.12 -1.96 -7.29
C PHE A 139 -11.52 -1.43 -7.01
N LEU A 140 -11.73 -0.76 -5.88
CA LEU A 140 -13.07 -0.37 -5.43
C LEU A 140 -13.49 1.02 -5.91
N ASP A 141 -12.57 1.95 -6.18
CA ASP A 141 -12.91 3.31 -6.64
C ASP A 141 -13.75 3.30 -7.94
N PRO A 142 -13.43 2.49 -8.98
CA PRO A 142 -14.22 2.45 -10.22
C PRO A 142 -15.67 2.00 -10.01
N LEU A 143 -15.94 1.19 -8.99
CA LEU A 143 -17.26 0.63 -8.68
C LEU A 143 -17.87 1.22 -7.40
N TRP A 144 -17.25 2.25 -6.81
CA TRP A 144 -17.55 2.69 -5.44
C TRP A 144 -19.02 3.06 -5.22
N HIS A 145 -19.64 3.67 -6.23
CA HIS A 145 -21.05 4.06 -6.20
C HIS A 145 -22.01 2.86 -6.28
N GLN A 146 -21.57 1.75 -6.87
CA GLN A 146 -22.34 0.51 -7.03
C GLN A 146 -22.16 -0.45 -5.85
N LEU A 147 -21.14 -0.24 -5.01
CA LEU A 147 -20.91 -1.05 -3.82
C LEU A 147 -22.00 -0.83 -2.76
N GLY A 148 -22.51 -1.94 -2.23
CA GLY A 148 -23.47 -1.95 -1.12
C GLY A 148 -22.89 -1.40 0.19
N ALA A 149 -23.78 -1.02 1.11
CA ALA A 149 -23.40 -0.44 2.41
C ALA A 149 -22.50 -1.37 3.24
N LYS A 150 -22.75 -2.69 3.19
CA LYS A 150 -21.96 -3.70 3.90
C LYS A 150 -20.50 -3.72 3.46
N THR A 151 -20.22 -3.69 2.14
CA THR A 151 -18.84 -3.62 1.62
C THR A 151 -18.13 -2.36 2.08
N LYS A 152 -18.81 -1.20 2.06
CA LYS A 152 -18.24 0.07 2.52
C LYS A 152 -17.92 0.06 4.02
N SER A 153 -18.79 -0.55 4.84
CA SER A 153 -18.53 -0.78 6.26
C SER A 153 -17.29 -1.64 6.46
N LEU A 154 -17.19 -2.78 5.78
CA LEU A 154 -16.04 -3.69 5.91
C LEU A 154 -14.70 -3.02 5.57
N VAL A 155 -14.66 -2.18 4.53
CA VAL A 155 -13.46 -1.40 4.18
C VAL A 155 -13.09 -0.43 5.30
N GLN A 156 -14.07 0.21 5.92
CA GLN A 156 -13.86 1.11 7.06
C GLN A 156 -13.39 0.35 8.30
N ASP A 157 -13.98 -0.82 8.58
CA ASP A 157 -13.60 -1.67 9.71
C ASP A 157 -12.15 -2.14 9.57
N LEU A 158 -11.75 -2.60 8.39
CA LEU A 158 -10.37 -2.98 8.09
C LEU A 158 -9.38 -1.82 8.31
N LYS A 159 -9.77 -0.59 8.00
CA LYS A 159 -8.96 0.61 8.25
C LYS A 159 -8.79 0.88 9.74
N ILE A 160 -9.85 0.74 10.53
CA ILE A 160 -9.82 0.90 11.98
C ILE A 160 -8.95 -0.18 12.62
N LEU A 161 -9.14 -1.44 12.26
CA LEU A 161 -8.36 -2.58 12.79
C LEU A 161 -6.86 -2.44 12.51
N ARG A 162 -6.49 -2.01 11.29
CA ARG A 162 -5.08 -1.72 10.96
C ARG A 162 -4.50 -0.58 11.80
N THR A 163 -5.30 0.43 12.09
CA THR A 163 -4.90 1.55 12.97
C THR A 163 -4.69 1.06 14.40
N LEU A 164 -5.59 0.23 14.93
CA LEU A 164 -5.46 -0.39 16.25
C LEU A 164 -4.19 -1.24 16.35
N LEU A 165 -3.90 -2.05 15.33
CA LEU A 165 -2.69 -2.88 15.28
C LEU A 165 -1.41 -2.03 15.34
N GLN A 166 -1.39 -0.90 14.60
CA GLN A 166 -0.26 0.03 14.63
C GLN A 166 -0.15 0.71 16.00
N TYR A 167 -1.27 1.13 16.59
CA TYR A 167 -1.27 1.87 17.83
C TYR A 167 -0.84 1.03 19.03
N LEU A 168 -1.21 -0.26 19.05
CA LEU A 168 -0.78 -1.21 20.08
C LEU A 168 0.75 -1.27 20.23
N ALA A 169 1.49 -1.14 19.13
CA ALA A 169 2.95 -1.24 19.12
C ALA A 169 3.68 0.11 19.26
N GLN A 170 3.00 1.24 19.00
CA GLN A 170 3.65 2.56 18.90
C GLN A 170 3.30 3.53 20.03
N TYR A 171 2.15 3.34 20.70
CA TYR A 171 1.68 4.23 21.75
C TYR A 171 1.68 3.55 23.13
N ASP A 172 1.61 4.37 24.17
CA ASP A 172 1.43 3.92 25.54
C ASP A 172 0.01 3.34 25.76
N CYS A 173 -0.12 2.57 26.85
CA CYS A 173 -1.37 1.87 27.17
C CYS A 173 -2.54 2.81 27.48
N VAL A 174 -2.30 4.02 27.99
CA VAL A 174 -3.35 4.98 28.33
C VAL A 174 -3.93 5.57 27.04
N THR A 175 -3.07 5.99 26.11
CA THR A 175 -3.49 6.49 24.80
C THR A 175 -4.24 5.41 24.01
N PHE A 176 -3.75 4.15 24.04
CA PHE A 176 -4.42 3.04 23.37
C PHE A 176 -5.80 2.74 23.97
N LEU A 177 -5.93 2.75 25.30
CA LEU A 177 -7.22 2.55 25.98
C LEU A 177 -8.22 3.66 25.61
N ASN A 178 -7.79 4.92 25.64
CA ASN A 178 -8.65 6.05 25.26
C ASN A 178 -9.17 5.93 23.82
N LEU A 179 -8.34 5.43 22.90
CA LEU A 179 -8.77 5.17 21.52
C LEU A 179 -9.87 4.08 21.48
N LEU A 180 -9.69 2.97 22.19
CA LEU A 180 -10.70 1.92 22.27
C LEU A 180 -12.02 2.42 22.87
N GLU A 181 -11.94 3.22 23.93
CA GLU A 181 -13.12 3.82 24.55
C GLU A 181 -13.84 4.81 23.63
N SER A 182 -13.09 5.60 22.86
CA SER A 182 -13.63 6.52 21.87
C SER A 182 -14.36 5.78 20.74
N LEU A 183 -13.79 4.68 20.22
CA LEU A 183 -14.45 3.84 19.22
C LEU A 183 -15.76 3.25 19.76
N ARG A 184 -15.74 2.71 20.99
CA ARG A 184 -16.93 2.19 21.67
C ARG A 184 -18.01 3.26 21.88
N ALA A 185 -17.63 4.49 22.21
CA ALA A 185 -18.58 5.59 22.39
C ALA A 185 -19.22 6.02 21.07
N SER A 186 -18.44 6.06 19.98
CA SER A 186 -18.94 6.36 18.63
C SER A 186 -19.98 5.32 18.18
N GLU A 187 -19.74 4.04 18.47
CA GLU A 187 -20.68 2.98 18.13
C GLU A 187 -21.99 3.09 18.92
N LYS A 188 -21.93 3.41 20.22
CA LYS A 188 -23.13 3.65 21.04
C LYS A 188 -23.95 4.85 20.55
N ALA A 189 -23.30 5.92 20.08
CA ALA A 189 -23.98 7.11 19.56
C ALA A 189 -24.68 6.83 18.22
N PHE A 190 -24.13 5.97 17.37
CA PHE A 190 -24.75 5.57 16.09
C PHE A 190 -25.76 4.43 16.24
N GLY A 191 -25.51 3.47 17.12
CA GLY A 191 -26.40 2.34 17.40
C GLY A 191 -27.74 2.73 18.03
N GLN A 192 -27.85 3.91 18.65
CA GLN A 192 -29.14 4.45 19.08
C GLN A 192 -30.02 4.94 17.92
N ASN A 193 -29.45 5.18 16.72
CA ASN A 193 -30.19 5.61 15.53
C ASN A 193 -30.41 4.49 14.51
N SER A 194 -29.92 3.28 14.75
CA SER A 194 -30.10 2.14 13.85
C SER A 194 -30.18 0.87 14.67
N GLY A 195 -31.40 0.38 14.86
CA GLY A 195 -31.71 -0.78 15.69
C GLY A 195 -30.78 -1.96 15.42
N THR A 196 -30.03 -2.34 16.45
CA THR A 196 -29.14 -3.48 16.46
C THR A 196 -29.96 -4.76 16.29
N VAL A 197 -29.62 -5.54 15.27
CA VAL A 197 -30.11 -6.91 15.10
C VAL A 197 -29.22 -7.82 15.95
N CYS A 198 -29.88 -8.65 16.77
CA CYS A 198 -29.28 -9.77 17.50
C CYS A 198 -28.63 -10.80 16.58
#